data_AF-A0A7R9TCP0-F1
#
_entry.id   AF-A0A7R9TCP0-F1
#
_cell.length_a   1.000
_cell.length_b   1.000
_cell.length_c   1.000
_cell.angle_alpha   90.00
_cell.angle_beta   90.00
_cell.angle_gamma   90.00
#
_symmetry.space_group_name_H-M   'P 1'
#
loop_
_entity.id
_entity.type
_entity.pdbx_description
1 polymer ?
#
loop_
_entity_poly.entity_id
_entity_poly.type
_entity_poly.pdbx_seq_one_letter_code
_entity_poly.pdbx_strand_id
1 'polypeptide(L)'
;MALSQKEQDVHMMLAAQCHLGTKNCDFQMERYTYKRRQDGIYVIDLAKTWDKLVMAARVLVAIENPADIIVQSARPYGQRAVMKFAQYTGATAIAGRHTPGTYTNHIHAKTFKEPRLLVLTDPRTDHQPINESAYQNLPTIAFCDTDSPMAHVDIAIPANNKGKHSIGCLYYILSRMVLQMRGTISAANPWDVMVDLFFYRDPEEIREEQEAAAAAAAEAEAPGYNAAAFGAAPAIAAPGFEQPAFEAAGVPAAFDVAQAAPAAFDAAAPPQGAFQQAPPQAAFDPNANYTPQY
;
A
#
# COMPACT_ATOMS: atom_id res chain seq x y z
N MET A 1 -36.10 -3.33 7.31
CA MET A 1 -35.90 -4.25 6.16
C MET A 1 -34.40 -4.42 5.98
N ALA A 2 -33.90 -5.64 5.80
CA ALA A 2 -32.49 -5.84 5.45
C ALA A 2 -32.27 -5.25 4.04
N LEU A 3 -31.23 -4.42 3.88
CA LEU A 3 -30.88 -3.87 2.58
C LEU A 3 -30.41 -4.99 1.64
N SER A 4 -30.78 -4.91 0.37
CA SER A 4 -30.23 -5.77 -0.68
C SER A 4 -28.73 -5.53 -0.83
N GLN A 5 -27.99 -6.52 -1.34
CA GLN A 5 -26.54 -6.41 -1.53
C GLN A 5 -26.16 -5.17 -2.34
N LYS A 6 -26.90 -4.91 -3.43
CA LYS A 6 -26.70 -3.74 -4.28
C LYS A 6 -26.87 -2.43 -3.51
N GLU A 7 -27.88 -2.33 -2.64
CA GLU A 7 -28.10 -1.12 -1.85
C GLU A 7 -26.98 -0.91 -0.82
N GLN A 8 -26.51 -1.97 -0.17
CA GLN A 8 -25.37 -1.90 0.75
C GLN A 8 -24.11 -1.37 0.04
N ASP A 9 -23.87 -1.83 -1.18
CA ASP A 9 -22.73 -1.38 -1.97
C ASP A 9 -22.86 0.07 -2.43
N VAL A 10 -24.07 0.49 -2.81
CA VAL A 10 -24.34 1.89 -3.14
C VAL A 10 -24.13 2.79 -1.91
N HIS A 11 -24.55 2.34 -0.72
CA HIS A 11 -24.25 3.04 0.54
C HIS A 11 -22.74 3.17 0.77
N MET A 12 -21.98 2.10 0.51
CA MET A 12 -20.51 2.11 0.61
C MET A 12 -19.87 3.07 -0.39
N MET A 13 -20.33 3.09 -1.65
CA MET A 13 -19.86 4.04 -2.68
C MET A 13 -20.19 5.49 -2.33
N LEU A 14 -21.35 5.73 -1.71
CA LEU A 14 -21.73 7.06 -1.23
C LEU A 14 -20.82 7.51 -0.08
N ALA A 15 -20.57 6.63 0.90
CA ALA A 15 -19.66 6.90 2.02
C ALA A 15 -18.21 7.16 1.56
N ALA A 16 -17.74 6.39 0.57
CA ALA A 16 -16.42 6.55 -0.03
C ALA A 16 -16.32 7.72 -1.03
N GLN A 17 -17.40 8.48 -1.23
CA GLN A 17 -17.47 9.65 -2.13
C GLN A 17 -17.18 9.33 -3.60
N CYS A 18 -17.53 8.13 -4.07
CA CYS A 18 -17.30 7.70 -5.46
C CYS A 18 -18.10 8.51 -6.50
N HIS A 19 -19.20 9.13 -6.07
CA HIS A 19 -20.12 9.91 -6.90
C HIS A 19 -19.64 11.34 -7.19
N LEU A 20 -18.60 11.81 -6.51
CA LEU A 20 -18.07 13.17 -6.70
C LEU A 20 -17.10 13.16 -7.87
N GLY A 21 -17.45 13.85 -8.96
CA GLY A 21 -16.55 14.09 -10.08
C GLY A 21 -15.74 15.38 -9.92
N THR A 22 -15.37 15.96 -11.05
CA THR A 22 -14.54 17.18 -11.12
C THR A 22 -15.37 18.40 -11.53
N LYS A 23 -14.72 19.57 -11.62
CA LYS A 23 -15.36 20.79 -12.14
C LYS A 23 -15.51 20.80 -13.66
N ASN A 24 -14.61 20.09 -14.34
CA ASN A 24 -14.62 19.93 -15.79
C ASN A 24 -15.20 18.56 -16.14
N CYS A 25 -15.81 18.45 -17.31
CA CYS A 25 -16.30 17.19 -17.86
C CYS A 25 -15.78 17.05 -19.29
N ASP A 26 -15.27 15.89 -19.63
CA ASP A 26 -15.00 15.48 -21.01
C ASP A 26 -16.32 15.13 -21.70
N PHE A 27 -16.42 15.43 -23.00
CA PHE A 27 -17.65 15.19 -23.77
C PHE A 27 -18.04 13.71 -23.81
N GLN A 28 -17.06 12.79 -23.74
CA GLN A 28 -17.31 11.35 -23.75
C GLN A 28 -17.89 10.86 -22.41
N MET A 29 -17.58 11.56 -21.33
CA MET A 29 -18.01 11.24 -19.97
C MET A 29 -19.36 11.84 -19.59
N GLU A 30 -19.89 12.81 -20.35
CA GLU A 30 -21.17 13.47 -20.08
C GLU A 30 -22.31 12.45 -19.87
N ARG A 31 -22.32 11.36 -20.64
CA ARG A 31 -23.32 10.29 -20.53
C ARG A 31 -23.36 9.59 -19.17
N TYR A 32 -22.29 9.68 -18.37
CA TYR A 32 -22.20 9.10 -17.03
C TYR A 32 -22.50 10.11 -15.91
N THR A 33 -22.54 11.40 -16.24
CA THR A 33 -22.92 12.45 -15.30
C THR A 33 -24.43 12.50 -15.12
N TYR A 34 -24.88 12.79 -13.89
CA TYR A 34 -26.30 12.93 -13.56
C TYR A 34 -26.70 14.40 -13.50
N LYS A 35 -26.00 15.20 -12.68
CA LYS A 35 -26.25 16.64 -12.55
C LYS A 35 -24.98 17.35 -12.11
N ARG A 36 -24.99 18.68 -12.23
CA ARG A 36 -23.96 19.55 -11.65
C ARG A 36 -24.44 20.11 -10.32
N ARG A 37 -23.59 20.05 -9.30
CA ARG A 37 -23.84 20.69 -7.99
C ARG A 37 -23.66 22.20 -8.09
N GLN A 38 -24.20 22.96 -7.14
CA GLN A 38 -24.03 24.41 -7.03
C GLN A 38 -22.54 24.84 -6.99
N ASP A 39 -21.68 24.01 -6.39
CA ASP A 39 -20.23 24.24 -6.32
C ASP A 39 -19.49 24.02 -7.66
N GLY A 40 -20.23 23.66 -8.71
CA GLY A 40 -19.70 23.39 -10.04
C GLY A 40 -19.12 21.97 -10.24
N ILE A 41 -19.16 21.12 -9.21
CA ILE A 41 -18.74 19.71 -9.27
C ILE A 41 -19.80 18.87 -9.97
N TYR A 42 -19.38 18.03 -10.91
CA TYR A 42 -20.24 17.03 -11.55
C TYR A 42 -20.53 15.87 -10.60
N VAL A 43 -21.79 15.43 -10.55
CA VAL A 43 -22.21 14.23 -9.82
C VAL A 43 -22.32 13.08 -10.80
N ILE A 44 -21.59 12.01 -10.53
CA ILE A 44 -21.60 10.77 -11.32
C ILE A 44 -22.82 9.93 -10.93
N ASP A 45 -23.45 9.30 -11.92
CA ASP A 45 -24.54 8.36 -11.71
C ASP A 45 -24.01 7.01 -11.18
N LEU A 46 -24.31 6.71 -9.90
CA LEU A 46 -23.90 5.46 -9.27
C LEU A 46 -24.59 4.22 -9.85
N ALA A 47 -25.79 4.37 -10.46
CA ALA A 47 -26.44 3.23 -11.12
C ALA A 47 -25.61 2.77 -12.33
N LYS A 48 -25.12 3.73 -13.14
CA LYS A 48 -24.24 3.45 -14.28
C LYS A 48 -22.88 2.92 -13.82
N THR A 49 -22.38 3.41 -12.70
CA THR A 49 -21.14 2.91 -12.08
C THR A 49 -21.28 1.44 -11.71
N TRP A 50 -22.38 1.07 -11.06
CA TRP A 50 -22.69 -0.31 -10.70
C TRP A 50 -22.80 -1.22 -11.92
N ASP A 51 -23.54 -0.81 -12.94
CA ASP A 51 -23.73 -1.63 -14.15
C ASP A 51 -22.40 -1.84 -14.89
N LYS A 52 -21.53 -0.82 -14.92
CA LYS A 52 -20.18 -0.93 -15.47
C LYS A 52 -19.24 -1.80 -14.63
N LEU A 53 -19.35 -1.77 -13.31
CA LEU A 53 -18.63 -2.69 -12.43
C LEU A 53 -19.03 -4.15 -12.67
N VAL A 54 -20.33 -4.42 -12.80
CA VAL A 54 -20.83 -5.77 -13.12
C VAL A 54 -20.35 -6.23 -14.49
N MET A 55 -20.36 -5.34 -15.50
CA MET A 55 -19.83 -5.63 -16.83
C MET A 55 -18.33 -5.96 -16.77
N ALA A 56 -17.54 -5.15 -16.08
CA ALA A 56 -16.10 -5.38 -15.91
C ALA A 56 -15.81 -6.70 -15.17
N ALA A 57 -16.55 -7.00 -14.10
CA ALA A 57 -16.42 -8.25 -13.37
C ALA A 57 -16.66 -9.48 -14.25
N ARG A 58 -17.68 -9.43 -15.13
CA ARG A 58 -17.94 -10.52 -16.10
C ARG A 58 -16.79 -10.73 -17.07
N VAL A 59 -16.19 -9.64 -17.58
CA VAL A 59 -15.04 -9.72 -18.48
C VAL A 59 -13.83 -10.31 -17.76
N LEU A 60 -13.58 -9.91 -16.51
CA LEU A 60 -12.48 -10.44 -15.70
C LEU A 60 -12.61 -11.94 -15.39
N VAL A 61 -13.85 -12.42 -15.18
CA VAL A 61 -14.13 -13.83 -14.90
C VAL A 61 -14.01 -14.69 -16.17
N ALA A 62 -14.27 -14.11 -17.35
CA ALA A 62 -14.17 -14.82 -18.62
C ALA A 62 -12.71 -15.19 -19.00
N ILE A 63 -11.71 -14.55 -18.38
CA ILE A 63 -10.31 -14.94 -18.56
C ILE A 63 -10.00 -16.14 -17.66
N GLU A 64 -9.62 -17.26 -18.30
CA GLU A 64 -9.31 -18.53 -17.64
C GLU A 64 -8.14 -18.40 -16.64
N ASN A 65 -7.05 -17.78 -17.09
CA ASN A 65 -5.85 -17.55 -16.27
C ASN A 65 -5.89 -16.14 -15.65
N PRO A 66 -6.13 -16.00 -14.33
CA PRO A 66 -6.16 -14.69 -13.71
C PRO A 66 -4.82 -13.95 -13.77
N ALA A 67 -3.69 -14.66 -13.81
CA ALA A 67 -2.36 -14.08 -13.87
C ALA A 67 -2.12 -13.24 -15.15
N ASP A 68 -2.85 -13.54 -16.23
CA ASP A 68 -2.78 -12.81 -17.50
C ASP A 68 -3.54 -11.46 -17.43
N ILE A 69 -4.23 -11.18 -16.33
CA ILE A 69 -4.84 -9.88 -16.06
C ILE A 69 -3.79 -9.03 -15.35
N ILE A 70 -3.48 -7.87 -15.92
CA ILE A 70 -2.63 -6.89 -15.23
C ILE A 70 -3.50 -5.77 -14.69
N VAL A 71 -3.33 -5.50 -13.40
CA VAL A 71 -3.92 -4.35 -12.74
C VAL A 71 -2.82 -3.37 -12.40
N GLN A 72 -3.02 -2.10 -12.74
CA GLN A 72 -1.98 -1.09 -12.64
C GLN A 72 -2.50 0.23 -12.11
N SER A 73 -1.64 0.89 -11.32
CA SER A 73 -1.87 2.23 -10.79
C SER A 73 -0.56 2.98 -10.62
N ALA A 74 -0.37 4.06 -11.38
CA ALA A 74 0.70 5.03 -11.10
C ALA A 74 0.40 5.89 -9.88
N ARG A 75 -0.88 6.11 -9.55
CA ARG A 75 -1.30 6.95 -8.42
C ARG A 75 -0.97 6.28 -7.09
N PRO A 76 -0.32 6.96 -6.14
CA PRO A 76 -0.04 6.41 -4.81
C PRO A 76 -1.29 5.85 -4.11
N TYR A 77 -2.41 6.56 -4.22
CA TYR A 77 -3.69 6.17 -3.61
C TYR A 77 -4.25 4.83 -4.10
N GLY A 78 -3.88 4.39 -5.32
CA GLY A 78 -4.31 3.13 -5.88
C GLY A 78 -3.32 1.98 -5.71
N GLN A 79 -2.07 2.25 -5.32
CA GLN A 79 -1.01 1.22 -5.26
C GLN A 79 -1.38 0.06 -4.33
N ARG A 80 -1.85 0.38 -3.11
CA ARG A 80 -2.27 -0.65 -2.15
C ARG A 80 -3.51 -1.40 -2.63
N ALA A 81 -4.49 -0.70 -3.19
CA ALA A 81 -5.70 -1.30 -3.72
C ALA A 81 -5.40 -2.32 -4.83
N VAL A 82 -4.51 -1.97 -5.75
CA VAL A 82 -4.07 -2.86 -6.85
C VAL A 82 -3.32 -4.08 -6.34
N MET A 83 -2.41 -3.92 -5.37
CA MET A 83 -1.70 -5.06 -4.77
C MET A 83 -2.66 -6.02 -4.05
N LYS A 84 -3.64 -5.48 -3.32
CA LYS A 84 -4.66 -6.30 -2.65
C LYS A 84 -5.61 -6.96 -3.63
N PHE A 85 -6.01 -6.27 -4.69
CA PHE A 85 -6.80 -6.84 -5.77
C PHE A 85 -6.08 -8.06 -6.38
N ALA A 86 -4.80 -7.91 -6.72
CA ALA A 86 -3.96 -8.98 -7.24
C ALA A 86 -3.87 -10.18 -6.27
N GLN A 87 -3.66 -9.90 -4.98
CA GLN A 87 -3.56 -10.93 -3.93
C GLN A 87 -4.80 -11.83 -3.87
N TYR A 88 -6.01 -11.25 -3.98
CA TYR A 88 -7.25 -12.03 -3.84
C TYR A 88 -7.73 -12.63 -5.16
N THR A 89 -7.57 -11.93 -6.28
CA THR A 89 -8.08 -12.39 -7.58
C THR A 89 -7.09 -13.27 -8.34
N GLY A 90 -5.83 -13.31 -7.92
CA GLY A 90 -4.73 -13.97 -8.63
C GLY A 90 -4.21 -13.20 -9.83
N ALA A 91 -4.62 -11.93 -9.99
CA ALA A 91 -4.13 -11.05 -11.05
C ALA A 91 -2.71 -10.56 -10.78
N THR A 92 -2.03 -10.09 -11.82
CA THR A 92 -0.69 -9.52 -11.72
C THR A 92 -0.79 -8.01 -11.44
N ALA A 93 -0.18 -7.53 -10.36
CA ALA A 93 -0.15 -6.11 -10.03
C ALA A 93 1.11 -5.41 -10.55
N ILE A 94 0.95 -4.20 -11.09
CA ILE A 94 2.03 -3.23 -11.31
C ILE A 94 1.68 -1.96 -10.53
N ALA A 95 2.33 -1.77 -9.39
CA ALA A 95 2.14 -0.58 -8.56
C ALA A 95 3.24 0.46 -8.84
N GLY A 96 2.85 1.72 -8.97
CA GLY A 96 3.76 2.83 -9.20
C GLY A 96 4.04 3.07 -10.67
N ARG A 97 5.22 3.63 -10.96
CA ARG A 97 5.57 4.12 -12.30
C ARG A 97 5.64 2.96 -13.30
N HIS A 98 4.86 3.05 -14.39
CA HIS A 98 5.00 2.13 -15.53
C HIS A 98 6.39 2.23 -16.12
N THR A 99 7.02 1.09 -16.39
CA THR A 99 8.26 1.07 -17.17
C THR A 99 7.88 1.01 -18.65
N PRO A 100 8.21 2.02 -19.46
CA PRO A 100 7.87 1.99 -20.88
C PRO A 100 8.47 0.75 -21.56
N GLY A 101 7.68 0.10 -22.41
CA GLY A 101 8.07 -1.13 -23.09
C GLY A 101 7.79 -2.41 -22.30
N THR A 102 7.07 -2.33 -21.18
CA THR A 102 6.62 -3.52 -20.41
C THR A 102 5.80 -4.47 -21.29
N TYR A 103 4.98 -3.95 -22.21
CA TYR A 103 4.16 -4.79 -23.08
C TYR A 103 4.76 -5.01 -24.48
N THR A 104 5.74 -4.22 -24.90
CA THR A 104 6.25 -4.26 -26.28
C THR A 104 7.68 -4.78 -26.41
N ASN A 105 8.50 -4.69 -25.37
CA ASN A 105 9.92 -5.03 -25.44
C ASN A 105 10.23 -6.41 -24.83
N HIS A 106 10.35 -7.42 -25.70
CA HIS A 106 10.65 -8.81 -25.33
C HIS A 106 12.07 -9.03 -24.79
N ILE A 107 13.02 -8.11 -25.05
CA ILE A 107 14.42 -8.27 -24.60
C ILE A 107 14.50 -8.12 -23.06
N HIS A 108 13.62 -7.31 -22.47
CA HIS A 108 13.59 -7.10 -21.02
C HIS A 108 12.78 -8.20 -20.31
N ALA A 109 13.28 -9.43 -20.30
CA ALA A 109 12.59 -10.61 -19.76
C ALA A 109 12.06 -10.47 -18.31
N LYS A 110 12.65 -9.61 -17.48
CA LYS A 110 12.19 -9.36 -16.10
C LYS A 110 10.91 -8.52 -16.03
N THR A 111 10.77 -7.58 -16.95
CA THR A 111 9.69 -6.58 -16.94
C THR A 111 8.64 -6.87 -18.01
N PHE A 112 9.03 -7.57 -19.07
CA PHE A 112 8.14 -7.95 -20.15
C PHE A 112 6.97 -8.79 -19.63
N LYS A 113 5.75 -8.39 -20.00
CA LYS A 113 4.52 -9.10 -19.67
C LYS A 113 3.58 -9.08 -20.87
N GLU A 114 2.92 -10.21 -21.11
CA GLU A 114 1.92 -10.36 -22.17
C GLU A 114 0.55 -10.62 -21.53
N PRO A 115 -0.10 -9.57 -20.98
CA PRO A 115 -1.44 -9.73 -20.43
C PRO A 115 -2.45 -10.02 -21.54
N ARG A 116 -3.62 -10.53 -21.16
CA ARG A 116 -4.81 -10.58 -22.02
C ARG A 116 -5.79 -9.44 -21.74
N LEU A 117 -5.65 -8.77 -20.60
CA LEU A 117 -6.50 -7.66 -20.20
C LEU A 117 -5.80 -6.72 -19.22
N LEU A 118 -6.04 -5.42 -19.37
CA LEU A 118 -5.53 -4.39 -18.48
C LEU A 118 -6.66 -3.75 -17.66
N VAL A 119 -6.42 -3.55 -16.36
CA VAL A 119 -7.27 -2.75 -15.47
C VAL A 119 -6.46 -1.58 -14.91
N LEU A 120 -6.89 -0.36 -15.19
CA LEU A 120 -6.17 0.86 -14.84
C LEU A 120 -6.94 1.73 -13.85
N THR A 121 -6.22 2.40 -12.96
CA THR A 121 -6.84 3.30 -11.97
C THR A 121 -7.18 4.67 -12.53
N ASP A 122 -6.34 5.25 -13.38
CA ASP A 122 -6.62 6.55 -13.99
C ASP A 122 -6.01 6.67 -15.39
N PRO A 123 -6.81 6.87 -16.44
CA PRO A 123 -6.32 7.04 -17.80
C PRO A 123 -5.34 8.19 -17.99
N ARG A 124 -5.43 9.24 -17.17
CA ARG A 124 -4.57 10.42 -17.31
C ARG A 124 -3.15 10.14 -16.82
N THR A 125 -3.01 9.54 -15.64
CA THR A 125 -1.68 9.18 -15.10
C THR A 125 -1.13 7.91 -15.75
N ASP A 126 -2.01 6.98 -16.10
CA ASP A 126 -1.66 5.69 -16.72
C ASP A 126 -1.75 5.74 -18.25
N HIS A 127 -1.48 6.90 -18.88
CA HIS A 127 -1.53 7.04 -20.34
C HIS A 127 -0.48 6.17 -21.05
N GLN A 128 0.67 5.92 -20.42
CA GLN A 128 1.72 5.08 -21.00
C GLN A 128 1.27 3.63 -21.22
N PRO A 129 0.75 2.89 -20.21
CA PRO A 129 0.24 1.55 -20.44
C PRO A 129 -0.96 1.52 -21.39
N ILE A 130 -1.79 2.57 -21.45
CA ILE A 130 -2.89 2.69 -22.43
C ILE A 130 -2.35 2.77 -23.87
N ASN A 131 -1.34 3.59 -24.11
CA ASN A 131 -0.75 3.70 -25.44
C ASN A 131 -0.05 2.40 -25.85
N GLU A 132 0.61 1.72 -24.90
CA GLU A 132 1.21 0.42 -25.14
C GLU A 132 0.18 -0.69 -25.39
N SER A 133 -0.99 -0.62 -24.75
CA SER A 133 -2.09 -1.56 -24.96
C SER A 133 -2.57 -1.55 -26.41
N ALA A 134 -2.59 -0.37 -27.04
CA ALA A 134 -2.96 -0.19 -28.43
C ALA A 134 -1.97 -0.85 -29.41
N TYR A 135 -0.68 -0.96 -29.05
CA TYR A 135 0.31 -1.65 -29.90
C TYR A 135 0.20 -3.18 -29.84
N GLN A 136 -0.35 -3.72 -28.76
CA GLN A 136 -0.43 -5.16 -28.49
C GLN A 136 -1.86 -5.72 -28.55
N ASN A 137 -2.83 -4.92 -29.01
CA ASN A 137 -4.26 -5.28 -29.11
C ASN A 137 -4.87 -5.74 -27.77
N LEU A 138 -4.47 -5.09 -26.68
CA LEU A 138 -4.92 -5.43 -25.34
C LEU A 138 -6.20 -4.68 -24.98
N PRO A 139 -7.27 -5.39 -24.55
CA PRO A 139 -8.48 -4.75 -24.06
C PRO A 139 -8.23 -4.06 -22.71
N THR A 140 -8.79 -2.86 -22.55
CA THR A 140 -8.55 -1.99 -21.39
C THR A 140 -9.82 -1.64 -20.64
N ILE A 141 -9.78 -1.83 -19.33
CA ILE A 141 -10.79 -1.37 -18.38
C ILE A 141 -10.15 -0.29 -17.52
N ALA A 142 -10.81 0.85 -17.34
CA ALA A 142 -10.28 1.93 -16.51
C ALA A 142 -11.33 2.57 -15.61
N PHE A 143 -10.91 3.02 -14.43
CA PHE A 143 -11.70 3.93 -13.61
C PHE A 143 -11.55 5.36 -14.15
N CYS A 144 -12.65 5.91 -14.63
CA CYS A 144 -12.67 7.22 -15.29
C CYS A 144 -13.46 8.22 -14.45
N ASP A 145 -12.82 9.31 -14.07
CA ASP A 145 -13.48 10.50 -13.54
C ASP A 145 -14.05 11.34 -14.68
N THR A 146 -14.83 12.38 -14.37
CA THR A 146 -15.50 13.21 -15.38
C THR A 146 -14.55 13.94 -16.31
N ASP A 147 -13.30 14.22 -15.90
CA ASP A 147 -12.25 14.84 -16.72
C ASP A 147 -11.23 13.85 -17.31
N SER A 148 -11.50 12.54 -17.20
CA SER A 148 -10.57 11.50 -17.67
C SER A 148 -10.68 11.30 -19.19
N PRO A 149 -9.55 11.25 -19.92
CA PRO A 149 -9.58 10.93 -21.35
C PRO A 149 -9.99 9.46 -21.55
N MET A 150 -10.88 9.17 -22.50
CA MET A 150 -11.28 7.80 -22.82
C MET A 150 -10.62 7.25 -24.10
N ALA A 151 -9.49 7.83 -24.53
CA ALA A 151 -8.74 7.30 -25.66
C ALA A 151 -8.22 5.89 -25.36
N HIS A 152 -8.51 4.93 -26.24
CA HIS A 152 -8.09 3.53 -26.11
C HIS A 152 -8.56 2.84 -24.80
N VAL A 153 -9.69 3.28 -24.24
CA VAL A 153 -10.38 2.65 -23.10
C VAL A 153 -11.66 1.97 -23.59
N ASP A 154 -11.74 0.66 -23.51
CA ASP A 154 -12.92 -0.09 -23.99
C ASP A 154 -14.08 -0.04 -22.99
N ILE A 155 -13.77 -0.26 -21.70
CA ILE A 155 -14.75 -0.21 -20.61
C ILE A 155 -14.33 0.85 -19.60
N ALA A 156 -14.96 2.02 -19.70
CA ALA A 156 -14.89 3.04 -18.67
C ALA A 156 -15.88 2.73 -17.55
N ILE A 157 -15.37 2.62 -16.32
CA ILE A 157 -16.14 2.58 -15.08
C ILE A 157 -16.15 4.00 -14.52
N PRO A 158 -17.28 4.72 -14.58
CA PRO A 158 -17.32 6.11 -14.14
C PRO A 158 -17.22 6.18 -12.62
N ALA A 159 -16.15 6.78 -12.09
CA ALA A 159 -15.98 6.93 -10.65
C ALA A 159 -14.91 7.96 -10.31
N ASN A 160 -14.95 8.47 -9.08
CA ASN A 160 -13.90 9.34 -8.54
C ASN A 160 -12.56 8.59 -8.43
N ASN A 161 -11.57 8.95 -9.25
CA ASN A 161 -10.23 8.36 -9.25
C ASN A 161 -9.17 9.23 -8.54
N LYS A 162 -9.61 10.20 -7.71
CA LYS A 162 -8.73 11.11 -6.96
C LYS A 162 -8.78 10.88 -5.45
N GLY A 163 -9.90 10.37 -4.94
CA GLY A 163 -10.08 10.08 -3.52
C GLY A 163 -9.46 8.74 -3.08
N LYS A 164 -8.76 8.74 -1.93
CA LYS A 164 -8.15 7.52 -1.33
C LYS A 164 -9.18 6.43 -1.02
N HIS A 165 -10.34 6.83 -0.50
CA HIS A 165 -11.42 5.90 -0.16
C HIS A 165 -12.16 5.39 -1.40
N SER A 166 -12.37 6.24 -2.40
CA SER A 166 -13.09 5.87 -3.62
C SER A 166 -12.39 4.74 -4.39
N ILE A 167 -11.08 4.90 -4.68
CA ILE A 167 -10.31 3.89 -5.43
C ILE A 167 -10.31 2.55 -4.71
N GLY A 168 -10.02 2.53 -3.41
CA GLY A 168 -10.00 1.28 -2.64
C GLY A 168 -11.38 0.62 -2.55
N CYS A 169 -12.44 1.42 -2.40
CA CYS A 169 -13.82 0.92 -2.40
C CYS A 169 -14.20 0.26 -3.73
N LEU A 170 -13.83 0.87 -4.86
CA LEU A 170 -14.10 0.31 -6.20
C LEU A 170 -13.37 -1.01 -6.43
N TYR A 171 -12.07 -1.07 -6.11
CA TYR A 171 -11.30 -2.31 -6.23
C TYR A 171 -11.80 -3.39 -5.27
N TYR A 172 -12.25 -3.03 -4.07
CA TYR A 172 -12.87 -3.96 -3.13
C TYR A 172 -14.16 -4.57 -3.71
N ILE A 173 -15.09 -3.73 -4.17
CA ILE A 173 -16.36 -4.18 -4.75
C ILE A 173 -16.11 -5.03 -5.99
N LEU A 174 -15.18 -4.62 -6.86
CA LEU A 174 -14.80 -5.37 -8.06
C LEU A 174 -14.19 -6.75 -7.70
N SER A 175 -13.28 -6.80 -6.70
CA SER A 175 -12.70 -8.05 -6.21
C SER A 175 -13.79 -8.99 -5.71
N ARG A 176 -14.70 -8.47 -4.87
CA ARG A 176 -15.78 -9.27 -4.29
C ARG A 176 -16.71 -9.82 -5.38
N MET A 177 -17.07 -9.01 -6.37
CA MET A 177 -17.88 -9.46 -7.52
C MET A 177 -17.19 -10.58 -8.30
N VAL A 178 -15.90 -10.44 -8.61
CA VAL A 178 -15.12 -11.47 -9.32
C VAL A 178 -15.08 -12.77 -8.52
N LEU A 179 -14.83 -12.69 -7.23
CA LEU A 179 -14.75 -13.86 -6.34
C LEU A 179 -16.11 -14.55 -6.14
N GLN A 180 -17.20 -13.78 -6.09
CA GLN A 180 -18.57 -14.30 -6.06
C GLN A 180 -18.92 -15.02 -7.37
N MET A 181 -18.58 -14.43 -8.52
CA MET A 181 -18.83 -15.05 -9.84
C MET A 181 -17.97 -16.31 -10.07
N ARG A 182 -16.77 -16.37 -9.49
CA ARG A 182 -15.90 -17.56 -9.49
C ARG A 182 -16.32 -18.62 -8.47
N GLY A 183 -17.31 -18.34 -7.61
CA GLY A 183 -17.82 -19.28 -6.60
C GLY A 183 -16.95 -19.47 -5.37
N THR A 184 -15.84 -18.72 -5.23
CA THR A 184 -14.98 -18.75 -4.04
C THR A 184 -15.66 -18.16 -2.80
N ILE A 185 -16.53 -17.17 -3.02
CA ILE A 185 -17.31 -16.49 -1.99
C ILE A 185 -18.78 -16.77 -2.30
N SER A 186 -19.53 -17.16 -1.27
CA SER A 186 -20.96 -17.47 -1.38
C SER A 186 -21.73 -16.81 -0.25
N ALA A 187 -23.05 -16.85 -0.29
CA ALA A 187 -23.88 -16.38 0.83
C ALA A 187 -23.63 -17.18 2.12
N ALA A 188 -23.15 -18.43 2.00
CA ALA A 188 -22.79 -19.27 3.14
C ALA A 188 -21.40 -18.93 3.71
N ASN A 189 -20.47 -18.55 2.82
CA ASN A 189 -19.11 -18.13 3.19
C ASN A 189 -18.90 -16.67 2.78
N PRO A 190 -19.33 -15.70 3.63
CA PRO A 190 -19.15 -14.29 3.34
C PRO A 190 -17.67 -13.92 3.32
N TRP A 191 -17.34 -12.86 2.59
CA TRP A 191 -15.97 -12.34 2.57
C TRP A 191 -15.65 -11.64 3.88
N ASP A 192 -14.68 -12.14 4.62
CA ASP A 192 -14.26 -11.58 5.92
C ASP A 192 -13.34 -10.34 5.78
N VAL A 193 -12.89 -10.04 4.56
CA VAL A 193 -11.96 -8.93 4.32
C VAL A 193 -12.70 -7.60 4.38
N MET A 194 -12.21 -6.67 5.20
CA MET A 194 -12.75 -5.31 5.26
C MET A 194 -12.21 -4.41 4.14
N VAL A 195 -13.01 -3.41 3.75
CA VAL A 195 -12.72 -2.43 2.69
C VAL A 195 -11.43 -1.65 2.99
N ASP A 196 -11.20 -1.32 4.26
CA ASP A 196 -10.07 -0.50 4.71
C ASP A 196 -8.70 -1.11 4.38
N LEU A 197 -8.66 -2.42 4.13
CA LEU A 197 -7.46 -3.10 3.66
C LEU A 197 -7.00 -2.60 2.29
N PHE A 198 -7.93 -2.14 1.45
CA PHE A 198 -7.67 -1.62 0.10
C PHE A 198 -7.31 -0.14 0.10
N PHE A 199 -7.57 0.60 1.18
CA PHE A 199 -7.24 2.02 1.24
C PHE A 199 -5.74 2.23 1.34
N TYR A 200 -5.27 3.24 0.60
CA TYR A 200 -3.94 3.77 0.79
C TYR A 200 -3.78 4.31 2.22
N ARG A 201 -2.67 3.94 2.85
CA ARG A 201 -2.23 4.44 4.15
C ARG A 201 -0.95 5.21 3.96
N ASP A 202 -0.85 6.35 4.65
CA ASP A 202 0.33 7.15 4.58
C ASP A 202 1.50 6.41 5.27
N PRO A 203 2.70 6.36 4.66
CA PRO A 203 3.85 5.67 5.24
C PRO A 203 4.25 6.17 6.63
N GLU A 204 3.95 7.42 6.96
CA GLU A 204 4.19 8.01 8.29
C GLU A 204 3.20 7.47 9.33
N GLU A 205 1.91 7.41 9.02
CA GLU A 205 0.89 6.78 9.88
C GLU A 205 1.23 5.31 10.18
N ILE A 206 1.77 4.58 9.18
CA ILE A 206 2.21 3.19 9.37
C ILE A 206 3.38 3.12 10.37
N ARG A 207 4.34 4.05 10.31
CA ARG A 207 5.48 4.08 11.23
C ARG A 207 5.00 4.40 12.65
N GLU A 208 4.14 5.39 12.80
CA GLU A 208 3.56 5.76 14.10
C GLU A 208 2.73 4.62 14.70
N GLU A 209 1.90 3.93 13.90
CA GLU A 209 1.16 2.74 14.36
C GLU A 209 2.09 1.58 14.73
N GLN A 210 3.18 1.37 13.98
CA GLN A 210 4.17 0.34 14.30
C GLN A 210 4.96 0.66 15.56
N GLU A 211 5.33 1.92 15.77
CA GLU A 211 5.98 2.40 16.98
C GLU A 211 5.02 2.31 18.18
N ALA A 212 3.75 2.67 18.01
CA ALA A 212 2.72 2.52 19.04
C ALA A 212 2.42 1.05 19.37
N ALA A 213 2.35 0.18 18.37
CA ALA A 213 2.17 -1.26 18.56
C ALA A 213 3.41 -1.90 19.21
N ALA A 214 4.61 -1.46 18.85
CA ALA A 214 5.86 -1.90 19.49
C ALA A 214 5.96 -1.41 20.94
N ALA A 215 5.53 -0.17 21.22
CA ALA A 215 5.45 0.38 22.57
C ALA A 215 4.42 -0.37 23.42
N ALA A 216 3.23 -0.66 22.88
CA ALA A 216 2.19 -1.44 23.56
C ALA A 216 2.62 -2.90 23.78
N ALA A 217 3.35 -3.51 22.85
CA ALA A 217 3.92 -4.84 23.04
C ALA A 217 5.03 -4.84 24.11
N ALA A 218 5.88 -3.82 24.16
CA ALA A 218 6.88 -3.65 25.19
C ALA A 218 6.27 -3.39 26.59
N GLU A 219 5.14 -2.67 26.64
CA GLU A 219 4.39 -2.42 27.87
C GLU A 219 3.64 -3.67 28.36
N ALA A 220 3.21 -4.55 27.43
CA ALA A 220 2.63 -5.85 27.75
C ALA A 220 3.68 -6.91 28.19
N GLU A 221 4.94 -6.77 27.74
CA GLU A 221 6.06 -7.61 28.19
C GLU A 221 6.72 -7.12 29.48
N ALA A 222 6.34 -5.94 30.01
CA ALA A 222 6.86 -5.48 31.31
C ALA A 222 6.37 -6.42 32.42
N PRO A 223 7.26 -7.17 33.12
CA PRO A 223 6.85 -8.04 34.20
C PRO A 223 6.28 -7.18 35.32
N GLY A 224 4.98 -7.33 35.57
CA GLY A 224 4.27 -6.66 36.64
C GLY A 224 5.01 -6.86 37.95
N TYR A 225 5.61 -5.79 38.48
CA TYR A 225 6.16 -5.77 39.83
C TYR A 225 5.00 -5.73 40.83
N ASN A 226 4.30 -6.85 40.97
CA ASN A 226 3.42 -7.09 42.10
C ASN A 226 4.31 -7.56 43.26
N ALA A 227 4.84 -6.60 44.02
CA ALA A 227 5.36 -6.85 45.35
C ALA A 227 4.19 -7.16 46.31
N ALA A 228 3.56 -8.32 46.13
CA ALA A 228 2.69 -8.90 47.12
C ALA A 228 3.55 -9.68 48.12
N ALA A 229 3.57 -9.18 49.34
CA ALA A 229 4.25 -9.68 50.52
C ALA A 229 4.38 -11.22 50.56
N PHE A 230 5.63 -11.70 50.56
CA PHE A 230 5.92 -13.10 50.83
C PHE A 230 5.67 -13.36 52.32
N GLY A 231 4.57 -14.05 52.61
CA GLY A 231 4.20 -14.51 53.93
C GLY A 231 5.26 -15.43 54.52
N ALA A 232 5.51 -15.24 55.81
CA ALA A 232 6.40 -16.05 56.61
C ALA A 232 6.05 -17.55 56.55
N ALA A 233 7.06 -18.39 56.32
CA ALA A 233 7.01 -19.82 56.58
C ALA A 233 8.13 -20.19 57.58
N PRO A 234 7.87 -21.09 58.55
CA PRO A 234 8.71 -21.26 59.72
C PRO A 234 9.99 -22.06 59.42
N ALA A 235 11.09 -21.65 60.05
CA ALA A 235 12.38 -22.32 59.96
C ALA A 235 12.35 -23.69 60.68
N ILE A 236 12.68 -24.75 59.95
CA ILE A 236 12.99 -26.07 60.51
C ILE A 236 14.51 -26.15 60.69
N ALA A 237 14.95 -26.38 61.92
CA ALA A 237 16.35 -26.42 62.31
C ALA A 237 17.07 -27.67 61.78
N ALA A 238 18.25 -27.47 61.19
CA ALA A 238 19.27 -28.51 60.98
C ALA A 238 20.58 -28.03 61.65
N PRO A 239 21.28 -28.88 62.42
CA PRO A 239 22.41 -28.45 63.24
C PRO A 239 23.74 -28.59 62.51
N GLY A 240 24.66 -27.65 62.78
CA GLY A 240 26.10 -27.92 62.71
C GLY A 240 26.85 -27.34 61.51
N PHE A 241 27.16 -26.04 61.57
CA PHE A 241 28.47 -25.52 61.12
C PHE A 241 28.74 -24.16 61.78
N GLU A 242 29.71 -24.11 62.71
CA GLU A 242 30.17 -22.87 63.36
C GLU A 242 31.03 -22.03 62.39
N GLN A 243 30.65 -20.77 62.20
CA GLN A 243 31.50 -19.72 61.62
C GLN A 243 32.44 -19.15 62.70
N PRO A 244 33.71 -18.85 62.38
CA PRO A 244 34.47 -17.87 63.15
C PRO A 244 34.11 -16.43 62.72
N ALA A 245 33.84 -15.60 63.71
CA ALA A 245 33.49 -14.19 63.56
C ALA A 245 34.72 -13.30 63.32
N PHE A 246 34.54 -12.27 62.49
CA PHE A 246 35.40 -11.08 62.41
C PHE A 246 34.52 -9.86 62.13
N GLU A 247 34.87 -8.77 62.82
CA GLU A 247 34.05 -7.64 63.27
C GLU A 247 33.48 -6.68 62.22
N ALA A 248 32.37 -6.06 62.62
CA ALA A 248 31.72 -4.94 61.97
C ALA A 248 32.55 -3.65 62.07
N ALA A 249 32.63 -2.89 60.98
CA ALA A 249 33.01 -1.49 60.99
C ALA A 249 32.09 -0.65 60.08
N GLY A 250 31.21 0.10 60.76
CA GLY A 250 30.80 1.49 60.48
C GLY A 250 30.74 2.05 59.06
N VAL A 251 29.55 2.57 58.75
CA VAL A 251 29.18 3.47 57.63
C VAL A 251 29.92 4.83 57.71
N PRO A 252 30.20 5.48 56.56
CA PRO A 252 29.83 6.90 56.39
C PRO A 252 29.11 7.10 55.03
N ALA A 253 27.93 7.72 54.94
CA ALA A 253 27.55 9.14 55.14
C ALA A 253 28.14 10.11 54.07
N ALA A 254 27.25 10.49 53.14
CA ALA A 254 27.18 11.69 52.29
C ALA A 254 28.38 12.04 51.36
N PHE A 255 28.10 12.06 50.05
CA PHE A 255 28.89 12.79 49.04
C PHE A 255 28.05 13.93 48.46
N ASP A 256 28.62 15.13 48.51
CA ASP A 256 28.00 16.44 48.29
C ASP A 256 28.08 16.84 46.79
N VAL A 257 26.98 17.38 46.24
CA VAL A 257 26.82 17.70 44.81
C VAL A 257 27.17 19.17 44.57
N ALA A 258 28.45 19.52 44.68
CA ALA A 258 28.89 20.89 44.40
C ALA A 258 30.39 21.01 44.06
N GLN A 259 30.98 20.09 43.30
CA GLN A 259 32.29 20.34 42.67
C GLN A 259 32.59 19.32 41.56
N ALA A 260 32.16 19.63 40.34
CA ALA A 260 32.67 18.97 39.15
C ALA A 260 32.76 19.98 38.00
N ALA A 261 33.95 20.57 37.85
CA ALA A 261 34.35 21.21 36.60
C ALA A 261 34.76 20.10 35.60
N PRO A 262 34.41 20.21 34.31
CA PRO A 262 34.65 19.13 33.35
C PRO A 262 36.12 19.12 32.91
N ALA A 263 36.89 18.12 33.34
CA ALA A 263 38.22 17.85 32.81
C ALA A 263 38.14 16.77 31.71
N ALA A 264 38.45 17.24 30.48
CA ALA A 264 38.99 16.54 29.32
C ALA A 264 38.67 15.03 29.13
N PHE A 265 37.82 14.74 28.14
CA PHE A 265 37.69 13.44 27.51
C PHE A 265 38.77 13.31 26.43
N ASP A 266 39.71 12.38 26.59
CA ASP A 266 40.78 12.11 25.63
C ASP A 266 40.19 11.44 24.39
N ALA A 267 40.25 12.13 23.25
CA ALA A 267 39.67 11.70 21.99
C ALA A 267 40.63 10.74 21.29
N ALA A 268 40.30 9.44 21.32
CA ALA A 268 40.96 8.46 20.46
C ALA A 268 40.63 8.77 18.98
N ALA A 269 41.65 9.15 18.22
CA ALA A 269 41.56 9.47 16.80
C ALA A 269 41.22 8.21 15.96
N PRO A 270 40.36 8.32 14.94
CA PRO A 270 40.11 7.23 13.99
C PRO A 270 41.34 6.99 13.10
N PRO A 271 41.63 5.74 12.70
CA PRO A 271 42.81 5.40 11.92
C PRO A 271 42.78 6.07 10.54
N GLN A 272 43.78 6.91 10.28
CA GLN A 272 44.06 7.49 8.98
C GLN A 272 44.86 6.49 8.14
N GLY A 273 44.23 5.93 7.10
CA GLY A 273 44.93 5.15 6.09
C GLY A 273 43.96 4.59 5.05
N ALA A 274 44.26 4.84 3.77
CA ALA A 274 43.59 4.29 2.57
C ALA A 274 42.33 5.00 2.00
N PHE A 275 42.36 6.34 1.88
CA PHE A 275 41.53 7.06 0.88
C PHE A 275 42.36 7.99 -0.01
N GLN A 276 43.58 7.57 -0.37
CA GLN A 276 44.40 8.30 -1.32
C GLN A 276 44.39 7.58 -2.68
N GLN A 277 43.69 8.23 -3.62
CA GLN A 277 43.54 7.98 -5.06
C GLN A 277 42.17 7.45 -5.48
N ALA A 278 41.26 8.40 -5.76
CA ALA A 278 40.22 8.17 -6.74
C ALA A 278 40.87 7.90 -8.11
N PRO A 279 40.43 6.87 -8.87
CA PRO A 279 40.87 6.71 -10.25
C PRO A 279 40.46 7.97 -11.05
N PRO A 280 41.30 8.47 -11.97
CA PRO A 280 40.96 9.65 -12.74
C PRO A 280 39.66 9.41 -13.51
N GLN A 281 38.67 10.30 -13.33
CA GLN A 281 37.49 10.35 -14.18
C GLN A 281 37.96 10.54 -15.62
N ALA A 282 37.70 9.57 -16.47
CA ALA A 282 37.93 9.70 -17.91
C ALA A 282 37.09 10.87 -18.42
N ALA A 283 37.76 11.93 -18.88
CA ALA A 283 37.11 13.02 -19.57
C ALA A 283 36.44 12.48 -20.84
N PHE A 284 35.16 12.79 -21.03
CA PHE A 284 34.44 12.49 -22.25
C PHE A 284 35.05 13.30 -23.41
N ASP A 285 35.75 12.63 -24.32
CA ASP A 285 36.23 13.20 -25.58
C ASP A 285 35.12 13.08 -26.64
N PRO A 286 34.52 14.19 -27.10
CA PRO A 286 33.45 14.17 -28.09
C PRO A 286 33.89 13.68 -29.48
N ASN A 287 35.18 13.41 -29.72
CA ASN A 287 35.70 12.93 -31.01
C ASN A 287 36.32 11.51 -30.96
N ALA A 288 36.16 10.76 -29.88
CA ALA A 288 36.66 9.39 -29.80
C ALA A 288 35.77 8.40 -30.58
N ASN A 289 36.31 7.80 -31.64
CA ASN A 289 35.65 6.72 -32.39
C ASN A 289 35.66 5.41 -31.58
N TYR A 290 34.53 5.08 -30.96
CA TYR A 290 34.31 3.78 -30.32
C TYR A 290 33.95 2.73 -31.37
N THR A 291 34.84 1.75 -31.57
CA THR A 291 34.54 0.54 -32.36
C THR A 291 34.10 -0.58 -31.40
N PRO A 292 32.95 -1.22 -31.63
CA PRO A 292 32.53 -2.36 -30.83
C PRO A 292 33.28 -3.61 -31.27
N GLN A 293 34.03 -4.24 -30.37
CA GLN A 293 34.43 -5.65 -30.54
C GLN A 293 33.23 -6.52 -30.16
N TYR A 294 32.90 -7.43 -31.08
CA TYR A 294 31.79 -8.39 -31.03
C TYR A 294 31.89 -9.38 -29.86
#